data_AF-A0A6B3LDS4-F1
#
_entry.id   AF-A0A6B3LDS4-F1
#
_cell.length_a   1.000
_cell.length_b   1.000
_cell.length_c   1.000
_cell.angle_alpha   90.00
_cell.angle_beta   90.00
_cell.angle_gamma   90.00
#
_symmetry.space_group_name_H-M   'P 1'
#
loop_
_entity.id
_entity.type
_entity.pdbx_description
1 polymer ?
#
loop_
_entity_poly.entity_id
_entity_poly.type
_entity_poly.pdbx_seq_one_letter_code
_entity_poly.pdbx_strand_id
1 'polypeptide(L)'
;MKEVAVFGATGATGRELVRQLAAGEGLTVHAIVRRPLPAEDRPNRVIEHVVPTMAPEHFPDLPHLDAVFCALGTTIAKAGSKPAFTAIDHNLVVAVGEWTKARHCPQLHVISSLGATTAPRNFYLRTKGETEHNLEALDLPSLTIYQPSLLHAPQRDEFRLGERLGYIALAAISWLPFATVRRIQPVPVATLAACMIAHAKNPHPGCHRVTSETIRHSPHP
;
A
#
# COMPACT_ATOMS: atom_id res chain seq x y z
N MET A 1 17.17 -7.69 -5.71
CA MET A 1 16.61 -6.48 -5.10
C MET A 1 17.67 -5.80 -4.27
N LYS A 2 18.10 -4.62 -4.69
CA LYS A 2 19.12 -3.74 -4.09
C LYS A 2 18.57 -2.33 -3.84
N GLU A 3 17.73 -1.83 -4.72
CA GLU A 3 17.18 -0.46 -4.65
C GLU A 3 15.65 -0.52 -4.71
N VAL A 4 14.96 0.02 -3.70
CA VAL A 4 13.49 0.04 -3.65
C VAL A 4 12.96 1.38 -3.22
N ALA A 5 11.76 1.72 -3.70
CA ALA A 5 11.04 2.91 -3.28
C ALA A 5 9.79 2.54 -2.46
N VAL A 6 9.53 3.28 -1.38
CA VAL A 6 8.32 3.14 -0.56
C VAL A 6 7.59 4.47 -0.49
N PHE A 7 6.45 4.55 -1.17
CA PHE A 7 5.50 5.65 -1.03
C PHE A 7 4.58 5.41 0.17
N GLY A 8 4.38 6.44 1.00
CA GLY A 8 3.53 6.32 2.18
C GLY A 8 4.24 5.75 3.41
N ALA A 9 5.57 5.88 3.47
CA ALA A 9 6.40 5.36 4.57
C ALA A 9 6.04 5.87 5.98
N THR A 10 5.27 6.96 6.10
CA THR A 10 4.79 7.47 7.41
C THR A 10 3.53 6.76 7.95
N GLY A 11 2.86 5.94 7.14
CA GLY A 11 1.67 5.17 7.55
C GLY A 11 2.03 3.84 8.21
N ALA A 12 1.08 3.22 8.90
CA ALA A 12 1.31 1.98 9.67
C ALA A 12 2.00 0.87 8.85
N THR A 13 1.47 0.52 7.68
CA THR A 13 2.10 -0.48 6.81
C THR A 13 3.38 0.03 6.16
N GLY A 14 3.45 1.31 5.82
CA GLY A 14 4.63 1.92 5.21
C GLY A 14 5.85 1.90 6.14
N ARG A 15 5.69 2.22 7.43
CA ARG A 15 6.76 2.15 8.43
C ARG A 15 7.27 0.74 8.58
N GLU A 16 6.36 -0.22 8.61
CA GLU A 16 6.71 -1.63 8.76
C GLU A 16 7.41 -2.20 7.51
N LEU A 17 7.01 -1.77 6.31
CA LEU A 17 7.75 -2.03 5.07
C LEU A 17 9.17 -1.48 5.15
N VAL A 18 9.34 -0.20 5.49
CA VAL A 18 10.66 0.43 5.61
C VAL A 18 11.53 -0.31 6.64
N ARG A 19 10.97 -0.62 7.82
CA ARG A 19 11.67 -1.34 8.89
C ARG A 19 12.13 -2.72 8.45
N GLN A 20 11.25 -3.52 7.85
CA GLN A 20 11.58 -4.88 7.42
C GLN A 20 12.54 -4.90 6.21
N LEU A 21 12.35 -3.99 5.25
CA LEU A 21 13.24 -3.86 4.09
C LEU A 21 14.64 -3.44 4.52
N ALA A 22 14.76 -2.42 5.39
CA ALA A 22 16.06 -1.92 5.86
C ALA A 22 16.83 -2.92 6.73
N ALA A 23 16.16 -3.92 7.31
CA ALA A 23 16.80 -5.02 8.00
C ALA A 23 17.53 -5.99 7.04
N GLY A 24 17.17 -6.00 5.76
CA GLY A 24 17.86 -6.80 4.73
C GLY A 24 19.24 -6.25 4.38
N GLU A 25 20.23 -7.13 4.25
CA GLU A 25 21.58 -6.77 3.81
C GLU A 25 21.63 -6.35 2.34
N GLY A 26 22.38 -5.28 2.04
CA GLY A 26 22.62 -4.81 0.68
C GLY A 26 21.42 -4.14 -0.01
N LEU A 27 20.36 -3.81 0.74
CA LEU A 27 19.18 -3.11 0.25
C LEU A 27 19.17 -1.65 0.71
N THR A 28 19.03 -0.72 -0.22
CA THR A 28 18.73 0.70 0.02
C THR A 28 17.24 0.93 -0.13
N VAL A 29 16.65 1.65 0.83
CA VAL A 29 15.22 2.00 0.83
C VAL A 29 15.06 3.50 0.62
N HIS A 30 14.48 3.90 -0.49
CA HIS A 30 14.07 5.28 -0.74
C HIS A 30 12.66 5.51 -0.18
N ALA A 31 12.55 6.22 0.93
CA ALA A 31 11.28 6.53 1.57
C ALA A 31 10.74 7.87 1.03
N ILE A 32 9.66 7.81 0.24
CA ILE A 32 8.99 9.00 -0.31
C ILE A 32 7.86 9.40 0.63
N VAL A 33 8.01 10.57 1.26
CA VAL A 33 7.18 11.01 2.39
C VAL A 33 6.74 12.45 2.25
N ARG A 34 5.59 12.79 2.86
CA ARG A 34 5.06 14.16 2.88
C ARG A 34 5.70 15.06 3.93
N ARG A 35 6.28 14.43 4.94
CA ARG A 35 6.88 15.06 6.10
C ARG A 35 8.04 14.18 6.58
N PRO A 36 9.05 14.77 7.22
CA PRO A 36 10.18 14.00 7.74
C PRO A 36 9.73 12.82 8.62
N LEU A 37 10.39 11.69 8.44
CA LEU A 37 10.33 10.52 9.29
C LEU A 37 11.01 10.83 10.63
N PRO A 38 10.46 10.33 11.75
CA PRO A 38 11.17 10.32 13.03
C PRO A 38 12.54 9.66 12.90
N ALA A 39 13.51 10.05 13.74
CA ALA A 39 14.87 9.53 13.65
C ALA A 39 14.91 8.01 13.87
N GLU A 40 14.05 7.49 14.74
CA GLU A 40 13.86 6.07 15.03
C GLU A 40 13.34 5.26 13.83
N ASP A 41 12.67 5.91 12.88
CA ASP A 41 12.13 5.29 11.65
C ASP A 41 13.09 5.41 10.45
N ARG A 42 14.33 5.87 10.68
CA ARG A 42 15.37 6.05 9.65
C ARG A 42 16.64 5.23 9.98
N PRO A 43 16.61 3.90 9.88
CA PRO A 43 17.82 3.09 9.97
C PRO A 43 18.82 3.46 8.86
N ASN A 44 20.11 3.14 9.04
CA ASN A 44 21.25 3.57 8.20
C ASN A 44 21.13 3.32 6.67
N ARG A 45 20.14 2.54 6.22
CA ARG A 45 19.91 2.18 4.82
C ARG A 45 18.67 2.86 4.20
N VAL A 46 18.08 3.81 4.92
CA VAL A 46 16.91 4.57 4.47
C VAL A 46 17.34 5.94 3.98
N ILE A 47 17.09 6.22 2.71
CA ILE A 47 17.27 7.54 2.12
C ILE A 47 15.88 8.19 2.04
N GLU A 48 15.71 9.26 2.80
CA GLU A 48 14.46 10.00 2.85
C GLU A 48 14.34 11.01 1.70
N HIS A 49 13.15 11.06 1.09
CA HIS A 49 12.77 12.07 0.10
C HIS A 49 11.49 12.75 0.55
N VAL A 50 11.61 13.98 1.05
CA VAL A 50 10.46 14.76 1.52
C VAL A 50 9.83 15.49 0.32
N VAL A 51 8.62 15.07 -0.04
CA VAL A 51 7.80 15.65 -1.11
C VAL A 51 6.47 16.14 -0.50
N PRO A 52 6.41 17.38 0.03
CA PRO A 52 5.28 17.84 0.83
C PRO A 52 3.91 17.77 0.13
N THR A 53 3.89 18.10 -1.17
CA THR A 53 2.66 18.10 -1.98
C THR A 53 2.28 16.72 -2.50
N MET A 54 3.23 15.78 -2.53
CA MET A 54 3.13 14.53 -3.31
C MET A 54 2.72 14.75 -4.77
N ALA A 55 2.98 15.93 -5.33
CA ALA A 55 2.69 16.16 -6.73
C ALA A 55 3.69 15.34 -7.57
N PRO A 56 3.24 14.59 -8.60
CA PRO A 56 4.09 13.66 -9.35
C PRO A 56 5.32 14.31 -9.97
N GLU A 57 5.22 15.58 -10.38
CA GLU A 57 6.31 16.39 -10.92
C GLU A 57 7.45 16.65 -9.92
N HIS A 58 7.20 16.44 -8.62
CA HIS A 58 8.19 16.58 -7.55
C HIS A 58 8.69 15.23 -7.02
N PHE A 59 8.30 14.11 -7.64
CA PHE A 59 8.86 12.81 -7.27
C PHE A 59 10.36 12.79 -7.59
N PRO A 60 11.19 12.22 -6.68
CA PRO A 60 12.64 12.30 -6.82
C PRO A 60 13.11 11.52 -8.06
N ASP A 61 14.19 11.99 -8.66
CA ASP A 61 14.96 11.16 -9.58
C ASP A 61 15.87 10.24 -8.77
N LEU A 62 15.60 8.93 -8.88
CA LEU A 62 16.26 7.89 -8.10
C LEU A 62 17.24 7.09 -8.97
N PRO A 63 18.08 6.22 -8.41
CA PRO A 63 18.73 5.18 -9.19
C PRO A 63 17.72 4.20 -9.80
N HIS A 64 18.22 3.24 -10.58
CA HIS A 64 17.39 2.10 -11.03
C HIS A 64 16.79 1.39 -9.82
N LEU A 65 15.48 1.16 -9.85
CA LEU A 65 14.74 0.51 -8.78
C LEU A 65 14.35 -0.90 -9.21
N ASP A 66 14.57 -1.87 -8.33
CA ASP A 66 14.10 -3.24 -8.51
C ASP A 66 12.59 -3.38 -8.23
N ALA A 67 12.05 -2.57 -7.31
CA ALA A 67 10.63 -2.57 -6.95
C ALA A 67 10.16 -1.25 -6.34
N VAL A 68 8.88 -0.92 -6.57
CA VAL A 68 8.17 0.18 -5.93
C VAL A 68 7.03 -0.36 -5.08
N PHE A 69 6.96 0.08 -3.82
CA PHE A 69 5.87 -0.20 -2.91
C PHE A 69 5.02 1.06 -2.69
N CYS A 70 3.73 0.97 -2.99
CA CYS A 70 2.75 2.03 -2.74
C CYS A 70 1.87 1.64 -1.55
N ALA A 71 2.24 2.16 -0.37
CA ALA A 71 1.47 2.07 0.86
C ALA A 71 0.63 3.34 1.14
N LEU A 72 0.32 4.09 0.09
CA LEU A 72 -0.57 5.25 0.17
C LEU A 72 -2.02 4.81 0.36
N GLY A 73 -2.72 5.54 1.21
CA GLY A 73 -4.14 5.34 1.47
C GLY A 73 -4.61 6.19 2.63
N THR A 74 -5.87 6.58 2.60
CA THR A 74 -6.53 7.32 3.68
C THR A 74 -7.94 6.78 3.90
N THR A 75 -8.65 7.33 4.87
CA THR A 75 -10.11 7.13 4.99
C THR A 75 -10.83 8.36 4.50
N ILE A 76 -12.08 8.21 4.05
CA ILE A 76 -12.94 9.36 3.74
C ILE A 76 -13.02 10.30 4.96
N ALA A 77 -13.11 9.74 6.17
CA ALA A 77 -13.14 10.51 7.41
C ALA A 77 -11.84 11.31 7.64
N LYS A 78 -10.67 10.74 7.34
CA LYS A 78 -9.36 11.40 7.48
C LYS A 78 -9.09 12.39 6.33
N ALA A 79 -9.57 12.10 5.13
CA ALA A 79 -9.50 13.01 3.98
C ALA A 79 -10.45 14.20 4.12
N GLY A 80 -11.54 14.05 4.88
CA GLY A 80 -12.56 15.07 5.09
C GLY A 80 -13.57 15.20 3.93
N SER A 81 -13.31 14.62 2.75
CA SER A 81 -14.25 14.65 1.63
C SER A 81 -14.01 13.51 0.63
N LYS A 82 -15.01 13.23 -0.21
CA LYS A 82 -14.91 12.28 -1.33
C LYS A 82 -13.83 12.70 -2.34
N PRO A 83 -13.77 13.96 -2.82
CA PRO A 83 -12.71 14.39 -3.73
C PRO A 83 -11.31 14.26 -3.13
N ALA A 84 -11.12 14.65 -1.87
CA ALA A 84 -9.83 14.52 -1.19
C ALA A 84 -9.42 13.05 -1.02
N PHE A 85 -10.38 12.15 -0.77
CA PHE A 85 -10.13 10.72 -0.76
C PHE A 85 -9.74 10.21 -2.15
N THR A 86 -10.46 10.56 -3.22
CA THR A 86 -10.10 10.20 -4.60
C THR A 86 -8.72 10.73 -5.00
N ALA A 87 -8.37 11.94 -4.60
CA ALA A 87 -7.05 12.51 -4.88
C ALA A 87 -5.91 11.65 -4.31
N ILE A 88 -6.12 11.04 -3.13
CA ILE A 88 -5.10 10.23 -2.44
C ILE A 88 -5.17 8.75 -2.86
N ASP A 89 -6.34 8.12 -2.75
CA ASP A 89 -6.52 6.68 -2.91
C ASP A 89 -6.68 6.22 -4.36
N HIS A 90 -6.83 7.17 -5.29
CA HIS A 90 -6.87 6.91 -6.73
C HIS A 90 -5.81 7.72 -7.47
N ASN A 91 -5.96 9.05 -7.57
CA ASN A 91 -5.13 9.85 -8.48
C ASN A 91 -3.64 9.71 -8.15
N LEU A 92 -3.29 9.86 -6.87
CA LEU A 92 -1.90 9.75 -6.43
C LEU A 92 -1.34 8.33 -6.57
N VAL A 93 -2.15 7.30 -6.32
CA VAL A 93 -1.73 5.90 -6.48
C VAL A 93 -1.49 5.57 -7.96
N VAL A 94 -2.37 6.01 -8.86
CA VAL A 94 -2.18 5.86 -10.31
C VAL A 94 -0.93 6.61 -10.77
N ALA A 95 -0.70 7.82 -10.27
CA ALA A 95 0.50 8.58 -10.59
C ALA A 95 1.79 7.91 -10.11
N VAL A 96 1.77 7.21 -8.97
CA VAL A 96 2.90 6.35 -8.55
C VAL A 96 3.11 5.21 -9.55
N GLY A 97 2.04 4.61 -10.07
CA GLY A 97 2.12 3.60 -11.12
C GLY A 97 2.72 4.14 -12.42
N GLU A 98 2.27 5.31 -12.87
CA GLU A 98 2.81 5.99 -14.05
C GLU A 98 4.29 6.33 -13.88
N TRP A 99 4.67 6.87 -12.72
CA TRP A 99 6.06 7.15 -12.37
C TRP A 99 6.90 5.86 -12.34
N THR A 100 6.35 4.76 -11.84
CA THR A 100 7.02 3.45 -11.82
C THR A 100 7.29 2.96 -13.26
N LYS A 101 6.29 3.08 -14.15
CA LYS A 101 6.40 2.73 -15.56
C LYS A 101 7.42 3.59 -16.29
N ALA A 102 7.37 4.91 -16.09
CA ALA A 102 8.27 5.87 -16.72
C ALA A 102 9.75 5.61 -16.36
N ARG A 103 10.00 5.02 -15.19
CA ARG A 103 11.34 4.65 -14.72
C ARG A 103 11.77 3.23 -15.13
N HIS A 104 10.95 2.53 -15.91
CA HIS A 104 11.17 1.14 -16.29
C HIS A 104 11.43 0.22 -15.09
N CYS A 105 10.84 0.54 -13.93
CA CYS A 105 10.94 -0.32 -12.77
C CYS A 105 10.09 -1.59 -13.02
N PRO A 106 10.64 -2.79 -12.79
CA PRO A 106 9.97 -4.02 -13.21
C PRO A 106 8.81 -4.43 -12.31
N GLN A 107 8.69 -3.85 -11.11
CA GLN A 107 7.72 -4.30 -10.10
C GLN A 107 7.01 -3.13 -9.42
N LEU A 108 5.68 -3.23 -9.35
CA LEU A 108 4.84 -2.35 -8.53
C LEU A 108 4.00 -3.18 -7.56
N HIS A 109 4.05 -2.83 -6.27
CA HIS A 109 3.29 -3.45 -5.19
C HIS A 109 2.35 -2.41 -4.56
N VAL A 110 1.04 -2.60 -4.67
CA VAL A 110 0.03 -1.60 -4.25
C VAL A 110 -0.95 -2.18 -3.26
N ILE A 111 -1.21 -1.45 -2.16
CA ILE A 111 -2.24 -1.81 -1.19
C ILE A 111 -3.60 -1.28 -1.65
N SER A 112 -4.51 -2.19 -1.97
CA SER A 112 -5.92 -1.95 -2.24
C SER A 112 -6.77 -2.40 -1.04
N SER A 113 -7.94 -2.99 -1.26
CA SER A 113 -8.88 -3.42 -0.22
C SER A 113 -9.71 -4.60 -0.70
N LEU A 114 -10.07 -5.48 0.25
CA LEU A 114 -11.01 -6.56 0.00
C LEU A 114 -12.34 -6.02 -0.55
N GLY A 115 -12.80 -6.60 -1.66
CA GLY A 115 -14.07 -6.23 -2.29
C GLY A 115 -14.00 -4.98 -3.16
N ALA A 116 -12.80 -4.47 -3.47
CA ALA A 116 -12.61 -3.47 -4.52
C ALA A 116 -13.32 -3.91 -5.81
N THR A 117 -14.11 -3.02 -6.41
CA THR A 117 -14.95 -3.32 -7.55
C THR A 117 -15.28 -2.04 -8.31
N THR A 118 -15.41 -2.06 -9.63
CA THR A 118 -15.86 -0.89 -10.39
C THR A 118 -17.38 -0.68 -10.33
N ALA A 119 -18.12 -1.62 -9.71
CA ALA A 119 -19.56 -1.52 -9.59
C ALA A 119 -20.00 -0.38 -8.65
N PRO A 120 -21.12 0.32 -8.96
CA PRO A 120 -21.62 1.41 -8.13
C PRO A 120 -22.34 0.86 -6.88
N ARG A 121 -21.59 0.35 -5.90
CA ARG A 121 -22.11 -0.19 -4.63
C ARG A 121 -21.74 0.68 -3.44
N ASN A 122 -20.46 1.04 -3.35
CA ASN A 122 -19.89 1.83 -2.28
C ASN A 122 -18.79 2.70 -2.85
N PHE A 123 -18.82 4.00 -2.59
CA PHE A 123 -17.80 4.95 -3.06
C PHE A 123 -16.36 4.50 -2.75
N TYR A 124 -16.10 4.01 -1.53
CA TYR A 124 -14.77 3.53 -1.13
C TYR A 124 -14.30 2.35 -1.98
N LEU A 125 -15.11 1.29 -2.09
CA LEU A 125 -14.77 0.09 -2.87
C LEU A 125 -14.72 0.38 -4.37
N ARG A 126 -15.55 1.33 -4.83
CA ARG A 126 -15.56 1.81 -6.21
C ARG A 126 -14.26 2.50 -6.56
N THR A 127 -13.85 3.49 -5.77
CA THR A 127 -12.57 4.17 -5.97
C THR A 127 -11.41 3.20 -5.93
N LYS A 128 -11.37 2.24 -4.98
CA LYS A 128 -10.33 1.22 -4.97
C LYS A 128 -10.34 0.34 -6.23
N GLY A 129 -11.51 -0.08 -6.71
CA GLY A 129 -11.64 -0.85 -7.95
C GLY A 129 -11.25 -0.08 -9.20
N GLU A 130 -11.61 1.21 -9.29
CA GLU A 130 -11.17 2.13 -10.34
C GLU A 130 -9.64 2.27 -10.32
N THR A 131 -9.02 2.39 -9.13
CA THR A 131 -7.56 2.44 -8.98
C THR A 131 -6.91 1.16 -9.49
N GLU A 132 -7.41 -0.02 -9.09
CA GLU A 132 -6.88 -1.29 -9.57
C GLU A 132 -6.97 -1.41 -11.08
N HIS A 133 -8.10 -1.03 -11.67
CA HIS A 133 -8.31 -1.08 -13.12
C HIS A 133 -7.32 -0.18 -13.87
N ASN A 134 -7.11 1.05 -13.40
CA ASN A 134 -6.21 1.99 -14.04
C ASN A 134 -4.74 1.57 -13.89
N LEU A 135 -4.35 0.98 -12.76
CA LEU A 135 -3.01 0.40 -12.59
C LEU A 135 -2.78 -0.80 -13.50
N GLU A 136 -3.78 -1.69 -13.65
CA GLU A 136 -3.71 -2.84 -14.54
C GLU A 136 -3.54 -2.41 -16.01
N ALA A 137 -4.20 -1.33 -16.42
CA ALA A 137 -4.05 -0.73 -17.75
C ALA A 137 -2.66 -0.14 -18.03
N LEU A 138 -1.82 0.06 -17.00
CA LEU A 138 -0.44 0.48 -17.20
C LEU A 138 0.45 -0.64 -17.77
N ASP A 139 0.03 -1.89 -17.72
CA ASP A 139 0.76 -3.04 -18.29
C ASP A 139 2.23 -3.09 -17.83
N LEU A 140 2.41 -3.01 -16.51
CA LEU A 140 3.72 -3.13 -15.88
C LEU A 140 4.23 -4.58 -15.98
N PRO A 141 5.55 -4.82 -16.05
CA PRO A 141 6.10 -6.18 -16.14
C PRO A 141 5.63 -7.08 -14.98
N SER A 142 5.51 -6.52 -13.77
CA SER A 142 4.89 -7.16 -12.62
C SER A 142 4.12 -6.14 -11.79
N LEU A 143 2.83 -6.38 -11.61
CA LEU A 143 1.95 -5.61 -10.74
C LEU A 143 1.33 -6.55 -9.71
N THR A 144 1.57 -6.31 -8.42
CA THR A 144 0.92 -7.04 -7.34
C THR A 144 0.02 -6.12 -6.53
N ILE A 145 -1.26 -6.44 -6.48
CA ILE A 145 -2.31 -5.69 -5.78
C ILE A 145 -2.73 -6.48 -4.55
N TYR A 146 -2.53 -5.91 -3.37
CA TYR A 146 -2.88 -6.54 -2.09
C TYR A 146 -4.27 -6.10 -1.67
N GLN A 147 -5.16 -7.05 -1.41
CA GLN A 147 -6.55 -6.81 -0.99
C GLN A 147 -6.75 -7.28 0.46
N PRO A 148 -6.15 -6.60 1.45
CA PRO A 148 -6.36 -6.92 2.84
C PRO A 148 -7.82 -6.64 3.24
N SER A 149 -8.28 -7.36 4.25
CA SER A 149 -9.58 -7.14 4.89
C SER A 149 -9.51 -5.93 5.84
N LEU A 150 -9.32 -6.18 7.14
CA LEU A 150 -9.04 -5.18 8.15
C LEU A 150 -7.56 -5.19 8.45
N LEU A 151 -6.94 -4.01 8.56
CA LEU A 151 -5.56 -3.90 9.01
C LEU A 151 -5.51 -3.61 10.50
N HIS A 152 -4.64 -4.31 11.21
CA HIS A 152 -4.38 -4.11 12.63
C HIS A 152 -2.94 -3.65 12.85
N ALA A 153 -2.77 -2.52 13.54
CA ALA A 153 -1.48 -1.98 13.95
C ALA A 153 -1.36 -2.06 15.48
N PRO A 154 -0.28 -2.65 16.04
CA PRO A 154 -0.17 -2.89 17.47
C PRO A 154 0.19 -1.66 18.34
N GLN A 155 0.53 -0.49 17.78
CA GLN A 155 0.95 0.67 18.57
C GLN A 155 -0.22 1.43 19.24
N ARG A 156 0.00 1.82 20.52
CA ARG A 156 -0.99 2.37 21.46
C ARG A 156 -1.72 3.65 21.00
N ASP A 157 -1.14 4.45 20.11
CA ASP A 157 -1.78 5.69 19.62
C ASP A 157 -2.64 5.49 18.36
N GLU A 158 -2.39 4.41 17.60
CA GLU A 158 -3.13 4.08 16.38
C GLU A 158 -4.27 3.08 16.62
N PHE A 159 -4.43 2.52 17.83
CA PHE A 159 -5.58 1.69 18.20
C PHE A 159 -6.93 2.39 17.88
N ARG A 160 -6.99 3.73 18.00
CA ARG A 160 -8.16 4.55 17.63
C ARG A 160 -8.35 4.78 16.12
N LEU A 161 -7.28 4.70 15.33
CA LEU A 161 -7.34 4.80 13.85
C LEU A 161 -7.65 3.43 13.22
N GLY A 162 -7.09 2.36 13.77
CA GLY A 162 -7.35 0.96 13.39
C GLY A 162 -8.78 0.52 13.68
N GLU A 163 -9.37 0.91 14.83
CA GLU A 163 -10.80 0.69 15.09
C GLU A 163 -11.67 1.40 14.04
N ARG A 164 -11.40 2.67 13.71
CA ARG A 164 -12.19 3.43 12.73
C ARG A 164 -12.03 2.92 11.29
N LEU A 165 -10.83 2.54 10.88
CA LEU A 165 -10.57 1.85 9.61
C LEU A 165 -11.28 0.49 9.58
N GLY A 166 -11.24 -0.23 10.70
CA GLY A 166 -11.98 -1.46 10.97
C GLY A 166 -13.46 -1.31 10.71
N TYR A 167 -14.11 -0.35 11.37
CA TYR A 167 -15.53 -0.06 11.21
C TYR A 167 -15.91 0.39 9.80
N ILE A 168 -15.08 1.17 9.11
CA ILE A 168 -15.38 1.63 7.74
C ILE A 168 -15.22 0.50 6.73
N ALA A 169 -14.19 -0.33 6.85
CA ALA A 169 -14.04 -1.52 6.01
C ALA A 169 -15.15 -2.55 6.30
N LEU A 170 -15.55 -2.74 7.57
CA LEU A 170 -16.69 -3.58 7.95
C LEU A 170 -18.02 -3.04 7.41
N ALA A 171 -18.24 -1.73 7.49
CA ALA A 171 -19.41 -1.07 6.92
C ALA A 171 -19.41 -1.19 5.39
N ALA A 172 -18.22 -1.12 4.77
CA ALA A 172 -18.10 -1.22 3.32
C ALA A 172 -18.43 -2.61 2.76
N ILE A 173 -18.23 -3.65 3.56
CA ILE A 173 -18.55 -5.04 3.24
C ILE A 173 -19.80 -5.56 3.96
N SER A 174 -20.56 -4.69 4.63
CA SER A 174 -21.78 -5.04 5.37
C SER A 174 -22.90 -5.61 4.49
N TRP A 175 -22.83 -5.41 3.18
CA TRP A 175 -23.71 -6.04 2.19
C TRP A 175 -23.40 -7.52 1.94
N LEU A 176 -22.26 -8.03 2.41
CA LEU A 176 -21.94 -9.45 2.35
C LEU A 176 -22.79 -10.22 3.37
N PRO A 177 -23.08 -11.51 3.10
CA PRO A 177 -23.75 -12.37 4.06
C PRO A 177 -23.04 -12.33 5.41
N PHE A 178 -23.81 -12.25 6.50
CA PHE A 178 -23.27 -12.17 7.87
C PHE A 178 -22.28 -13.30 8.19
N ALA A 179 -22.50 -14.50 7.63
CA ALA A 179 -21.58 -15.63 7.74
C ALA A 179 -20.20 -15.37 7.13
N THR A 180 -20.14 -14.60 6.03
CA THR A 180 -18.89 -14.20 5.38
C THR A 180 -18.17 -13.15 6.21
N VAL A 181 -18.88 -12.15 6.72
CA VAL A 181 -18.30 -11.09 7.57
C VAL A 181 -17.68 -11.66 8.85
N ARG A 182 -18.32 -12.65 9.50
CA ARG A 182 -17.77 -13.30 10.70
C ARG A 182 -16.46 -14.07 10.46
N ARG A 183 -16.17 -14.45 9.21
CA ARG A 183 -14.93 -15.16 8.85
C ARG A 183 -13.79 -14.20 8.50
N ILE A 184 -14.07 -12.90 8.43
CA ILE A 184 -13.07 -11.89 8.12
C ILE A 184 -12.21 -11.64 9.36
N GLN A 185 -10.97 -12.11 9.31
CA GLN A 185 -9.97 -11.89 10.35
C GLN A 185 -9.11 -10.66 10.01
N PRO A 186 -8.77 -9.81 10.99
CA PRO A 186 -7.79 -8.76 10.80
C PRO A 186 -6.43 -9.30 10.36
N VAL A 187 -5.72 -8.52 9.58
CA VAL A 187 -4.37 -8.77 9.10
C VAL A 187 -3.43 -7.79 9.81
N PRO A 188 -2.44 -8.26 10.58
CA PRO A 188 -1.42 -7.39 11.12
C PRO A 188 -0.66 -6.65 10.01
N VAL A 189 -0.37 -5.36 10.20
CA VAL A 189 0.40 -4.59 9.20
C VAL A 189 1.79 -5.18 8.95
N ALA A 190 2.39 -5.83 9.95
CA ALA A 190 3.64 -6.57 9.84
C ALA A 190 3.54 -7.82 8.96
N THR A 191 2.45 -8.57 9.09
CA THR A 191 2.12 -9.71 8.21
C THR A 191 1.96 -9.24 6.76
N LEU A 192 1.24 -8.13 6.54
CA LEU A 192 1.09 -7.57 5.19
C LEU A 192 2.43 -7.12 4.61
N ALA A 193 3.23 -6.36 5.36
CA ALA A 193 4.55 -5.91 4.91
C ALA A 193 5.46 -7.10 4.55
N ALA A 194 5.50 -8.15 5.39
CA ALA A 194 6.29 -9.34 5.12
C ALA A 194 5.83 -10.06 3.84
N CYS A 195 4.50 -10.19 3.64
CA CYS A 195 3.92 -10.75 2.43
C CYS A 195 4.31 -9.92 1.19
N MET A 196 4.25 -8.59 1.26
CA MET A 196 4.66 -7.71 0.17
C MET A 196 6.13 -7.91 -0.21
N ILE A 197 7.01 -7.99 0.78
CA ILE A 197 8.44 -8.23 0.59
C ILE A 197 8.71 -9.62 -0.01
N ALA A 198 7.99 -10.65 0.44
CA ALA A 198 8.13 -12.00 -0.08
C ALA A 198 7.76 -12.10 -1.58
N HIS A 199 6.69 -11.40 -1.99
CA HIS A 199 6.30 -11.29 -3.40
C HIS A 199 7.32 -10.48 -4.21
N ALA A 200 7.89 -9.40 -3.67
CA ALA A 200 8.92 -8.62 -4.36
C ALA A 200 10.24 -9.41 -4.57
N LYS A 201 10.52 -10.39 -3.70
CA LYS A 201 11.65 -11.31 -3.87
C LYS A 201 11.40 -12.38 -4.94
N ASN A 202 10.14 -12.67 -5.24
CA ASN A 202 9.72 -13.68 -6.21
C ASN A 202 8.66 -13.10 -7.16
N PRO A 203 9.04 -12.13 -8.03
CA PRO A 203 8.09 -11.50 -8.93
C PRO A 203 7.46 -12.51 -9.90
N HIS A 204 6.17 -12.30 -10.15
CA HIS A 204 5.43 -13.01 -11.18
C HIS A 204 5.05 -12.02 -12.30
N PRO A 205 5.20 -12.41 -13.58
CA PRO A 205 4.83 -11.54 -14.70
C PRO A 205 3.33 -11.25 -14.77
N GLY A 206 2.99 -10.00 -15.08
CA GLY A 206 1.61 -9.54 -15.23
C GLY A 206 0.99 -9.03 -13.92
N CYS A 207 -0.35 -9.02 -13.87
CA CYS A 207 -1.11 -8.48 -12.74
C CYS A 207 -1.62 -9.59 -11.82
N HIS A 208 -1.27 -9.51 -10.53
CA HIS A 208 -1.64 -10.47 -9.49
C HIS A 208 -2.39 -9.79 -8.36
N ARG A 209 -3.44 -10.44 -7.86
CA ARG A 209 -4.21 -9.98 -6.70
C ARG A 209 -3.99 -10.93 -5.53
N VAL A 210 -3.53 -10.40 -4.40
CA VAL A 210 -3.23 -11.18 -3.18
C VAL A 210 -4.31 -10.88 -2.15
N THR A 211 -5.14 -11.87 -1.85
CA THR A 211 -6.27 -11.70 -0.93
C THR A 211 -5.82 -11.74 0.53
N SER A 212 -6.68 -11.25 1.42
CA SER A 212 -6.47 -11.31 2.87
C SER A 212 -6.15 -12.71 3.41
N GLU A 213 -6.70 -13.78 2.82
CA GLU A 213 -6.41 -15.15 3.24
C GLU A 213 -4.98 -15.55 2.89
N THR A 214 -4.53 -15.25 1.67
CA THR A 214 -3.16 -15.48 1.23
C THR A 214 -2.16 -14.68 2.06
N ILE A 215 -2.49 -13.44 2.41
CA ILE A 215 -1.61 -12.59 3.24
C ILE A 215 -1.37 -13.23 4.61
N ARG A 216 -2.40 -13.79 5.26
CA ARG A 216 -2.27 -14.41 6.58
C ARG A 216 -1.48 -15.72 6.59
N HIS A 217 -1.57 -16.49 5.52
CA HIS A 217 -0.88 -17.78 5.40
C HIS A 217 0.49 -17.68 4.70
N SER A 218 0.92 -16.46 4.35
CA SER A 218 2.24 -16.23 3.80
C SER A 218 3.28 -16.59 4.86
N PRO A 219 4.28 -17.45 4.56
CA PRO A 219 5.28 -17.85 5.53
C PRO A 219 6.02 -16.59 6.02
N HIS A 220 6.01 -16.40 7.33
CA HIS A 220 6.80 -15.35 7.98
C HIS A 220 8.22 -15.85 8.18
N PRO A 221 9.25 -15.01 7.95
CA PRO A 221 10.61 -15.33 8.38
C PRO A 221 10.71 -15.45 9.90
#